data_AF-A0A291Q394-F1
#
_entry.id   AF-A0A291Q394-F1
#
_cell.length_a   1.000
_cell.length_b   1.000
_cell.length_c   1.000
_cell.angle_alpha   90.00
_cell.angle_beta   90.00
_cell.angle_gamma   90.00
#
_symmetry.space_group_name_H-M   'P 1'
#
loop_
_entity.id
_entity.type
_entity.pdbx_description
1 polymer ?
#
loop_
_entity_poly.entity_id
_entity_poly.type
_entity_poly.pdbx_seq_one_letter_code
_entity_poly.pdbx_strand_id
1 'polypeptide(L)'
;MDQEQILTRITAMVEDEKKLRDSLAAGEIDVPTEHARLAALERELDQCWDLLRRRRAKTEFGEDPDEVTVRSVAEVEGYQS
;
A
#
# COMPACT_ATOMS: atom_id res chain seq x y z
N MET A 1 0.03 12.12 -2.36
CA MET A 1 -0.10 10.68 -2.65
C MET A 1 -1.22 10.49 -3.66
N ASP A 2 -0.83 10.17 -4.87
CA ASP A 2 -1.74 9.91 -5.99
C ASP A 2 -2.29 8.48 -5.93
N GLN A 3 -3.40 8.22 -6.62
CA GLN A 3 -3.98 6.88 -6.69
C GLN A 3 -2.95 5.84 -7.14
N GLU A 4 -2.11 6.19 -8.11
CA GLU A 4 -1.02 5.33 -8.59
C GLU A 4 -0.02 5.01 -7.48
N GLN A 5 0.36 5.99 -6.64
CA GLN A 5 1.27 5.74 -5.51
C GLN A 5 0.65 4.79 -4.48
N ILE A 6 -0.66 4.90 -4.22
CA ILE A 6 -1.39 3.99 -3.32
C ILE A 6 -1.39 2.57 -3.91
N LEU A 7 -1.64 2.43 -5.22
CA LEU A 7 -1.62 1.13 -5.90
C LEU A 7 -0.22 0.51 -5.89
N THR A 8 0.83 1.27 -6.18
CA THR A 8 2.22 0.80 -6.10
C THR A 8 2.57 0.34 -4.68
N ARG A 9 2.14 1.09 -3.66
CA ARG A 9 2.37 0.72 -2.26
C ARG A 9 1.62 -0.55 -1.87
N ILE A 10 0.37 -0.72 -2.32
CA ILE A 10 -0.39 -1.98 -2.14
C ILE A 10 0.34 -3.15 -2.80
N THR A 11 0.83 -3.01 -4.03
CA THR A 11 1.57 -4.06 -4.72
C THR A 11 2.84 -4.45 -3.96
N ALA A 12 3.62 -3.47 -3.51
CA ALA A 12 4.83 -3.71 -2.71
C ALA A 12 4.51 -4.43 -1.38
N MET A 13 3.43 -4.05 -0.69
CA MET A 13 2.97 -4.72 0.53
C MET A 13 2.60 -6.19 0.29
N VAL A 14 1.91 -6.49 -0.82
CA VAL A 14 1.56 -7.88 -1.20
C VAL A 14 2.81 -8.69 -1.54
N GLU A 15 3.81 -8.09 -2.19
CA GLU A 15 5.10 -8.76 -2.42
C GLU A 15 5.82 -9.07 -1.10
N ASP A 16 5.78 -8.16 -0.13
CA ASP A 16 6.40 -8.38 1.17
C ASP A 16 5.65 -9.43 2.01
N GLU A 17 4.32 -9.51 1.94
CA GLU A 17 3.54 -10.63 2.49
C GLU A 17 4.00 -11.96 1.91
N LYS A 18 4.22 -11.99 0.60
CA LYS A 18 4.66 -13.20 -0.10
C LYS A 18 6.06 -13.62 0.35
N LYS A 19 7.01 -12.68 0.44
CA LYS A 19 8.34 -12.93 1.00
C LYS A 19 8.29 -13.40 2.45
N LEU A 20 7.40 -12.85 3.27
CA LEU A 20 7.18 -13.29 4.64
C LEU A 20 6.74 -14.75 4.70
N ARG A 21 5.78 -15.14 3.85
CA ARG A 21 5.36 -16.54 3.71
C ARG A 21 6.47 -17.46 3.23
N ASP A 22 7.25 -17.03 2.24
CA ASP A 22 8.40 -17.80 1.75
C ASP A 22 9.46 -17.97 2.85
N SER A 23 9.73 -16.93 3.63
CA SER A 23 10.67 -16.97 4.78
C SER A 23 10.17 -17.90 5.88
N LEU A 24 8.87 -17.92 6.16
CA LEU A 24 8.24 -18.84 7.10
C LEU A 24 8.33 -20.29 6.60
N ALA A 25 8.07 -20.52 5.32
CA ALA A 25 8.17 -21.84 4.71
C ALA A 25 9.62 -22.37 4.68
N ALA A 26 10.59 -21.46 4.52
CA ALA A 26 12.02 -21.76 4.63
C ALA A 26 12.48 -21.97 6.09
N GLY A 27 11.65 -21.63 7.09
CA GLY A 27 11.99 -21.72 8.50
C GLY A 27 12.94 -20.61 8.99
N GLU A 28 13.04 -19.51 8.25
CA GLU A 28 13.85 -18.33 8.62
C GLU A 28 13.19 -17.48 9.69
N ILE A 29 11.85 -17.54 9.78
CA ILE A 29 11.04 -16.84 10.78
C ILE A 29 10.06 -17.80 11.46
N ASP A 30 9.63 -17.44 12.65
CA ASP A 30 8.59 -18.15 13.39
C ASP A 30 7.18 -17.65 13.02
N VAL A 31 6.20 -18.55 13.17
CA VAL A 31 4.77 -18.28 12.91
C VAL A 31 4.26 -17.02 13.66
N PRO A 32 4.53 -16.82 14.97
CA PRO A 32 4.08 -15.60 15.65
C PRO A 32 4.70 -14.31 15.09
N THR A 33 5.98 -14.33 14.69
CA THR A 33 6.64 -13.19 14.03
C THR A 33 6.04 -12.90 12.66
N GLU A 34 5.73 -13.93 11.87
CA GLU A 34 5.04 -13.78 10.59
C GLU A 34 3.66 -13.13 10.78
N HIS A 35 2.85 -13.67 11.68
CA HIS A 35 1.53 -13.13 12.00
C HIS A 35 1.58 -11.67 12.49
N ALA A 36 2.55 -11.31 13.32
CA ALA A 36 2.69 -9.94 13.82
C ALA A 36 3.01 -8.94 12.68
N ARG A 37 3.87 -9.34 11.73
CA ARG A 37 4.21 -8.53 10.56
C ARG A 37 3.07 -8.47 9.55
N LEU A 38 2.39 -9.59 9.32
CA LEU A 38 1.24 -9.69 8.43
C LEU A 38 0.07 -8.83 8.94
N ALA A 39 -0.20 -8.84 10.25
CA ALA A 39 -1.19 -7.96 10.88
C ALA A 39 -0.82 -6.46 10.82
N ALA A 40 0.46 -6.11 10.65
CA ALA A 40 0.88 -4.73 10.39
C ALA A 40 0.64 -4.34 8.93
N LEU A 41 1.01 -5.22 7.99
CA LEU A 41 0.76 -5.06 6.56
C LEU A 41 -0.73 -4.93 6.24
N GLU A 42 -1.58 -5.78 6.83
CA GLU A 42 -3.03 -5.72 6.65
C GLU A 42 -3.61 -4.38 7.10
N ARG A 43 -3.14 -3.82 8.23
CA ARG A 43 -3.59 -2.50 8.71
C ARG A 43 -3.19 -1.37 7.76
N GLU A 44 -2.00 -1.43 7.17
CA GLU A 44 -1.57 -0.45 6.18
C GLU A 44 -2.35 -0.59 4.86
N LEU A 45 -2.64 -1.82 4.43
CA LEU A 45 -3.48 -2.11 3.28
C LEU A 45 -4.89 -1.56 3.46
N ASP A 46 -5.50 -1.79 4.61
CA ASP A 46 -6.83 -1.27 4.94
C ASP A 46 -6.85 0.27 4.89
N GLN A 47 -5.82 0.93 5.43
CA GLN A 47 -5.71 2.38 5.34
C GLN A 47 -5.58 2.87 3.89
N CYS A 48 -4.79 2.19 3.07
CA CYS A 48 -4.64 2.49 1.64
C CYS A 48 -5.97 2.31 0.89
N TRP A 49 -6.71 1.24 1.17
CA TRP A 49 -8.04 0.99 0.63
C TRP A 49 -9.06 2.05 1.07
N ASP A 50 -9.03 2.50 2.32
CA ASP A 50 -9.93 3.53 2.84
C ASP A 50 -9.69 4.88 2.15
N LEU A 51 -8.42 5.25 1.93
CA LEU A 51 -8.05 6.46 1.18
C LEU A 51 -8.52 6.41 -0.27
N LEU A 52 -8.35 5.26 -0.93
CA LEU A 52 -8.79 5.06 -2.31
C LEU A 52 -10.32 5.11 -2.42
N ARG A 53 -11.02 4.51 -1.46
CA ARG A 53 -12.49 4.56 -1.38
C ARG A 53 -13.01 5.98 -1.16
N ARG A 54 -12.38 6.76 -0.26
CA ARG A 54 -12.74 8.19 -0.07
C ARG A 54 -12.53 9.01 -1.33
N ARG A 55 -11.44 8.77 -2.06
CA ARG A 55 -11.16 9.46 -3.33
C ARG A 55 -12.17 9.09 -4.41
N ARG A 56 -12.55 7.82 -4.49
CA ARG A 56 -13.58 7.33 -5.42
C ARG A 56 -14.94 7.95 -5.12
N ALA A 57 -15.34 8.03 -3.84
CA ALA A 57 -16.55 8.72 -3.43
C ALA A 57 -16.54 10.20 -3.85
N LYS A 58 -15.43 10.92 -3.65
CA LYS A 58 -15.31 12.32 -4.10
C LYS A 58 -15.43 12.49 -5.62
N THR A 59 -14.92 11.53 -6.38
CA THR A 59 -15.03 11.52 -7.86
C THR A 59 -16.47 11.23 -8.32
N GLU A 60 -17.17 10.33 -7.62
CA GLU A 60 -18.54 9.92 -7.96
C GLU A 60 -19.60 10.98 -7.61
N PHE A 61 -19.30 11.88 -6.66
CA PHE A 61 -20.18 13.00 -6.26
C PHE A 61 -19.97 14.30 -7.08
N GLY A 62 -19.12 14.28 -8.11
CA GLY A 62 -19.10 15.34 -9.13
C GLY A 62 -18.34 16.62 -8.77
N GLU A 63 -17.26 16.53 -7.99
CA GLU A 63 -16.21 17.55 -8.03
C GLU A 63 -15.16 17.15 -9.08
N ASP A 64 -14.82 18.09 -9.96
CA ASP A 64 -14.08 17.92 -11.20
C ASP A 64 -12.77 17.09 -11.01
N PRO A 65 -12.64 15.91 -11.65
CA PRO A 65 -11.47 15.04 -11.48
C PRO A 65 -10.20 15.61 -12.15
N ASP A 66 -10.33 16.62 -13.00
CA ASP A 66 -9.23 17.18 -13.79
C ASP A 66 -8.44 18.27 -13.03
N GLU A 67 -9.04 18.92 -12.02
CA GLU A 67 -8.35 19.87 -11.13
C GLU A 67 -7.42 19.15 -10.12
N VAL A 68 -7.58 17.82 -9.95
CA VAL A 68 -6.71 16.97 -9.12
C VAL A 68 -5.53 16.41 -9.93
N THR A 69 -5.23 17.00 -11.09
CA THR A 69 -3.96 16.80 -11.79
C THR A 69 -2.98 17.91 -11.41
N VAL A 70 -2.89 18.27 -10.13
CA VAL A 70 -1.79 19.10 -9.62
C VAL A 70 -0.54 18.23 -9.55
N ARG A 71 0.19 18.25 -10.67
CA ARG A 71 1.64 18.38 -10.74
C ARG A 71 2.49 17.79 -9.59
N SER A 72 3.44 16.98 -10.03
CA SER A 72 4.86 17.07 -9.65
C SER A 72 5.22 16.74 -8.21
N VAL A 73 5.71 15.51 -7.99
CA VAL A 73 6.81 15.13 -7.07
C VAL A 73 7.19 13.71 -7.57
N ALA A 74 8.10 13.48 -8.52
CA ALA A 74 9.56 13.63 -8.39
C ALA A 74 10.00 13.33 -6.96
N GLU A 75 10.66 12.19 -6.71
CA GLU A 75 11.13 11.73 -5.39
C GLU A 75 10.11 10.93 -4.56
N VAL A 76 10.11 9.62 -4.76
CA VAL A 76 10.32 8.72 -3.62
C VAL A 76 11.39 7.71 -4.04
N GLU A 77 12.59 8.23 -4.34
CA GLU A 77 13.79 7.53 -3.89
C GLU A 77 13.72 7.54 -2.37
N GLY A 78 13.80 6.38 -1.72
CA GLY A 78 13.87 6.35 -0.26
C GLY A 78 13.25 5.18 0.45
N TYR A 79 13.05 4.02 -0.19
CA TYR A 79 12.85 2.77 0.55
C TYR A 79 13.54 1.56 -0.08
N GLN A 80 14.78 1.77 -0.53
CA GLN A 80 15.80 0.73 -0.57
C GLN A 80 17.12 1.36 -0.14
N SER A 81 17.36 1.40 1.17
CA SER A 81 18.71 1.35 1.74
C SER A 81 18.67 0.73 3.13
#